data_AF-A0A7K1SBB0-F1
#
_entry.id   AF-A0A7K1SBB0-F1
#
_cell.length_a   1.000
_cell.length_b   1.000
_cell.length_c   1.000
_cell.angle_alpha   90.00
_cell.angle_beta   90.00
_cell.angle_gamma   90.00
#
_symmetry.space_group_name_H-M   'P 1'
#
loop_
_entity.id
_entity.type
_entity.pdbx_description
1 polymer ?
#
loop_
_entity_poly.entity_id
_entity_poly.type
_entity_poly.pdbx_seq_one_letter_code
_entity_poly.pdbx_strand_id
1 'polypeptide(L)'
;MRLLLLFFLCLFLVLPGRAQERVRHVQIYVVDSVQLEIHYDLINARPGDSVYFEVRSRLRGPLRILPEFVRGDIGTQITAGSDRRIIWDALANGYSLNEEVQAKVLVKTGIPLMASQPVATKPVTESASTTEPAESARRKKTTPTKPSVFALDEVPSAPATTTPATPVVVTPAPQPPASVAVSTPAPKQNPPQPATVTPTSESAPATMVPDSTRPPKTRYAGPAWALLSAVAPGIGNIFVQMPKPKVGLRPLLTIGCYGLIAYGLSERKKSQDEYAIYVDQKNMTAGEPYYQTANDHHHHYFMATRGAMVVAAADVILTFIKGLRNSQLQKASQHSQSVMLRPGIQAGQVTAVVRYSF
;
A
#
# COMPACT_ATOMS: atom_id res chain seq x y z
N MET A 1 13.54 22.75 -11.57
CA MET A 1 13.78 22.66 -10.11
C MET A 1 12.51 22.45 -9.29
N ARG A 2 11.54 23.38 -9.24
CA ARG A 2 10.32 23.20 -8.39
C ARG A 2 9.47 21.97 -8.68
N LEU A 3 9.32 21.58 -9.95
CA LEU A 3 8.55 20.38 -10.34
C LEU A 3 9.25 19.07 -9.96
N LEU A 4 10.59 19.09 -9.98
CA LEU A 4 11.45 17.96 -9.63
C LEU A 4 11.42 17.72 -8.12
N LEU A 5 11.44 18.80 -7.33
CA LEU A 5 11.28 18.74 -5.86
C LEU A 5 9.91 18.18 -5.45
N LEU A 6 8.84 18.57 -6.14
CA LEU A 6 7.48 18.04 -5.91
C LEU A 6 7.36 16.55 -6.26
N PHE A 7 8.04 16.10 -7.32
CA PHE A 7 8.11 14.69 -7.70
C PHE A 7 8.84 13.86 -6.64
N PHE A 8 10.01 14.32 -6.17
CA PHE A 8 10.74 13.65 -5.08
C PHE A 8 9.95 13.63 -3.77
N LEU A 9 9.21 14.70 -3.46
CA LEU A 9 8.34 14.76 -2.28
C LEU A 9 7.20 13.74 -2.37
N CYS A 10 6.56 13.60 -3.53
CA CYS A 10 5.51 12.59 -3.73
C CYS A 10 6.09 11.17 -3.68
N LEU A 11 7.28 10.94 -4.24
CA LEU A 11 7.97 9.66 -4.14
C LEU A 11 8.29 9.29 -2.68
N PHE A 12 8.66 10.28 -1.86
CA PHE A 12 8.89 10.09 -0.43
C PHE A 12 7.63 9.76 0.37
N LEU A 13 6.46 10.28 -0.05
CA LEU A 13 5.18 9.96 0.58
C LEU A 13 4.65 8.57 0.22
N VAL A 14 5.16 7.96 -0.85
CA VAL A 14 4.79 6.61 -1.32
C VAL A 14 5.76 5.54 -0.80
N LEU A 15 6.85 5.92 -0.12
CA LEU A 15 7.64 4.97 0.65
C LEU A 15 6.66 4.24 1.57
N PRO A 16 6.49 2.91 1.42
CA PRO A 16 5.63 2.17 2.31
C PRO A 16 6.14 2.47 3.69
N GLY A 17 5.31 3.15 4.50
CA GLY A 17 5.61 3.37 5.90
C GLY A 17 5.88 1.99 6.42
N ARG A 18 7.17 1.66 6.60
CA ARG A 18 7.58 0.41 7.22
C ARG A 18 7.08 0.58 8.62
N ALA A 19 5.83 0.15 8.86
CA ALA A 19 5.30 -0.10 10.17
C ALA A 19 6.42 -0.89 10.83
N GLN A 20 7.11 -0.24 11.78
CA GLN A 20 8.35 -0.75 12.31
C GLN A 20 8.04 -2.16 12.78
N GLU A 21 8.63 -3.14 12.09
CA GLU A 21 8.49 -4.54 12.44
C GLU A 21 9.22 -4.69 13.78
N ARG A 22 8.47 -4.50 14.87
CA ARG A 22 8.97 -4.54 16.25
C ARG A 22 9.08 -5.96 16.77
N VAL A 23 8.55 -6.93 16.04
CA VAL A 23 8.61 -8.34 16.39
C VAL A 23 9.43 -9.06 15.33
N ARG A 24 10.38 -9.89 15.75
CA ARG A 24 11.23 -10.71 14.89
C ARG A 24 11.29 -12.14 15.40
N HIS A 25 11.81 -13.05 14.56
CA HIS A 25 12.06 -14.45 14.91
C HIS A 25 10.89 -15.14 15.62
N VAL A 26 9.68 -15.01 15.07
CA VAL A 26 8.51 -15.70 15.62
C VAL A 26 8.65 -17.20 15.32
N GLN A 27 8.81 -18.01 16.36
CA GLN A 27 8.87 -19.46 16.31
C GLN A 27 7.68 -20.05 17.05
N ILE A 28 7.11 -21.13 16.52
CA ILE A 28 5.89 -21.73 17.04
C ILE A 28 6.18 -23.21 17.33
N TYR A 29 5.91 -23.62 18.56
CA TYR A 29 6.05 -25.00 19.00
C TYR A 29 4.69 -25.50 19.49
N VAL A 30 4.31 -26.70 19.06
CA VAL A 30 3.11 -27.39 19.53
C VAL A 30 3.57 -28.46 20.52
N VAL A 31 3.13 -28.34 21.77
CA VAL A 31 3.46 -29.28 22.85
C VAL A 31 2.25 -30.18 23.09
N ASP A 32 2.43 -31.47 22.80
CA ASP A 32 1.46 -32.56 23.02
C ASP A 32 0.06 -32.34 22.40
N SER A 33 -0.07 -31.47 21.40
CA SER A 33 -1.36 -31.04 20.81
C SER A 33 -2.32 -30.32 21.77
N VAL A 34 -1.86 -30.01 22.98
CA VAL A 34 -2.63 -29.34 24.06
C VAL A 34 -2.25 -27.87 24.13
N GLN A 35 -0.97 -27.58 24.01
CA GLN A 35 -0.39 -26.27 24.29
C GLN A 35 0.38 -25.75 23.07
N LEU A 36 0.25 -24.44 22.84
CA LEU A 36 1.01 -23.71 21.83
C LEU A 36 2.01 -22.79 22.52
N GLU A 37 3.30 -22.93 22.21
CA GLU A 37 4.35 -22.04 22.67
C GLU A 37 4.84 -21.18 21.51
N ILE A 38 4.87 -19.86 21.71
CA ILE A 38 5.29 -18.89 20.71
C ILE A 38 6.48 -18.14 21.27
N HIS A 39 7.64 -18.32 20.65
CA HIS A 39 8.87 -17.58 20.95
C HIS A 39 9.02 -16.43 19.96
N TYR A 40 9.46 -15.27 20.43
CA TYR A 40 9.68 -14.12 19.57
C TYR A 40 10.68 -13.13 20.18
N ASP A 41 11.26 -12.30 19.32
CA ASP A 41 12.10 -11.19 19.73
C ASP A 41 11.33 -9.88 19.62
N LEU A 42 11.35 -9.09 20.69
CA LEU A 42 10.70 -7.79 20.75
C LEU A 42 11.74 -6.68 20.74
N ILE A 43 11.82 -5.92 19.65
CA ILE A 43 12.75 -4.80 19.48
C ILE A 43 12.05 -3.45 19.65
N ASN A 44 12.71 -2.53 20.35
CA ASN A 44 12.26 -1.15 20.54
C ASN A 44 10.86 -0.99 21.17
N ALA A 45 10.48 -1.87 22.11
CA ALA A 45 9.26 -1.70 22.89
C ALA A 45 9.33 -0.43 23.75
N ARG A 46 8.28 0.38 23.70
CA ARG A 46 8.11 1.59 24.51
C ARG A 46 7.20 1.29 25.71
N PRO A 47 7.37 2.01 26.83
CA PRO A 47 6.38 1.98 27.90
C PRO A 47 5.00 2.34 27.36
N GLY A 48 4.01 1.49 27.61
CA GLY A 48 2.64 1.61 27.10
C GLY A 48 2.35 0.82 25.83
N ASP A 49 3.36 0.29 25.15
CA ASP A 49 3.13 -0.70 24.09
C ASP A 49 2.47 -1.96 24.66
N SER A 50 1.63 -2.58 23.85
CA SER A 50 0.91 -3.80 24.19
C SER A 50 1.19 -4.88 23.15
N VAL A 51 1.59 -6.06 23.62
CA VAL A 51 1.81 -7.25 22.77
C VAL A 51 0.54 -8.09 22.77
N TYR A 52 0.09 -8.46 21.58
CA TYR A 52 -1.01 -9.39 21.35
C TYR A 52 -0.58 -10.44 20.34
N PHE A 53 -1.34 -11.52 20.24
CA PHE A 53 -1.13 -12.50 19.19
C PHE A 53 -2.47 -12.95 18.63
N GLU A 54 -2.44 -13.33 17.36
CA GLU A 54 -3.57 -13.92 16.64
C GLU A 54 -3.16 -15.32 16.22
N VAL A 55 -4.05 -16.30 16.39
CA VAL A 55 -3.86 -17.66 15.90
C VAL A 55 -4.93 -17.96 14.86
N ARG A 56 -4.50 -18.51 13.72
CA ARG A 56 -5.38 -18.96 12.65
C ARG A 56 -5.13 -20.44 12.40
N SER A 57 -6.19 -21.22 12.47
CA SER A 57 -6.24 -22.58 11.97
C SER A 57 -6.48 -22.56 10.47
N ARG A 58 -5.84 -23.48 9.74
CA ARG A 58 -6.09 -23.68 8.31
C ARG A 58 -7.54 -24.08 8.00
N LEU A 59 -8.16 -24.90 8.86
CA LEU A 59 -9.52 -25.41 8.63
C LEU A 59 -10.60 -24.53 9.26
N ARG A 60 -10.34 -24.03 10.47
CA ARG A 60 -11.33 -23.28 11.27
C ARG A 60 -11.23 -21.76 11.09
N GLY A 61 -10.14 -21.28 10.49
CA GLY A 61 -9.88 -19.85 10.36
C GLY A 61 -9.40 -19.22 11.68
N PRO A 62 -9.72 -17.95 11.97
CA PRO A 62 -9.24 -17.26 13.17
C PRO A 62 -9.81 -17.90 14.44
N LEU A 63 -8.93 -18.31 15.35
CA LEU A 63 -9.31 -18.92 16.62
C LEU A 63 -9.56 -17.84 17.66
N ARG A 64 -10.60 -18.02 18.49
CA ARG A 64 -10.90 -17.08 19.58
C ARG A 64 -10.08 -17.44 20.80
N ILE A 65 -9.17 -16.54 21.17
CA ILE A 65 -8.23 -16.74 22.29
C ILE A 65 -8.82 -16.08 23.53
N LEU A 66 -9.11 -16.86 24.58
CA LEU A 66 -9.54 -16.32 25.87
C LEU A 66 -8.30 -16.00 26.73
N PRO A 67 -8.19 -14.80 27.31
CA PRO A 67 -7.00 -14.37 28.04
C PRO A 67 -6.63 -15.25 29.24
N GLU A 68 -7.62 -15.90 29.87
CA GLU A 68 -7.44 -16.79 31.01
C GLU A 68 -6.60 -18.04 30.71
N PHE A 69 -6.52 -18.44 29.43
CA PHE A 69 -5.71 -19.58 28.98
C PHE A 69 -4.37 -19.16 28.38
N VAL A 70 -4.01 -17.89 28.48
CA VAL A 70 -2.74 -17.36 27.96
C VAL A 70 -1.84 -16.93 29.11
N ARG A 71 -0.57 -17.30 29.03
CA ARG A 71 0.49 -16.96 29.99
C ARG A 71 1.74 -16.50 29.27
N GLY A 72 2.68 -15.87 29.99
CA GLY A 72 3.97 -15.42 29.46
C GLY A 72 4.01 -13.92 29.14
N ASP A 73 4.87 -13.52 28.21
CA ASP A 73 5.19 -12.13 27.85
C ASP A 73 4.08 -11.43 27.02
N ILE A 74 2.81 -11.51 27.42
CA ILE A 74 1.66 -10.91 26.71
C ILE A 74 1.07 -9.70 27.44
N GLY A 75 0.52 -8.74 26.69
CA GLY A 75 -0.24 -7.62 27.23
C GLY A 75 0.57 -6.33 27.29
N THR A 76 0.25 -5.46 28.24
CA THR A 76 0.90 -4.15 28.42
C THR A 76 2.23 -4.27 29.18
N GLN A 77 3.16 -3.33 28.97
CA GLN A 77 4.40 -3.18 29.75
C GLN A 77 5.43 -4.30 29.53
N ILE A 78 5.43 -4.92 28.35
CA ILE A 78 6.47 -5.89 27.99
C ILE A 78 7.74 -5.14 27.61
N THR A 79 8.83 -5.45 28.32
CA THR A 79 10.15 -4.88 28.02
C THR A 79 10.70 -5.47 26.72
N ALA A 80 11.40 -4.66 25.93
CA ALA A 80 12.13 -5.17 24.76
C ALA A 80 13.12 -6.28 25.19
N GLY A 81 13.35 -7.26 24.33
CA GLY A 81 14.24 -8.39 24.61
C GLY A 81 14.06 -9.52 23.60
N SER A 82 15.06 -10.40 23.55
CA SER A 82 14.99 -11.65 22.80
C SER A 82 14.34 -12.76 23.62
N ASP A 83 13.91 -13.83 22.95
CA ASP A 83 13.37 -15.05 23.58
C ASP A 83 12.18 -14.79 24.53
N ARG A 84 11.30 -13.87 24.11
CA ARG A 84 10.00 -13.67 24.77
C ARG A 84 9.11 -14.85 24.45
N ARG A 85 8.34 -15.31 25.44
CA ARG A 85 7.55 -16.52 25.31
C ARG A 85 6.10 -16.27 25.68
N ILE A 86 5.19 -16.62 24.76
CA ILE A 86 3.75 -16.71 25.00
C ILE A 86 3.38 -18.19 25.04
N ILE A 87 2.65 -18.60 26.07
CA ILE A 87 2.12 -19.94 26.24
C ILE A 87 0.60 -19.84 26.17
N TRP A 88 -0.02 -20.60 25.28
CA TRP A 88 -1.47 -20.70 25.16
C TRP A 88 -1.92 -22.15 25.34
N ASP A 89 -2.76 -22.39 26.34
CA ASP A 89 -3.42 -23.68 26.55
C ASP A 89 -4.64 -23.76 25.62
N ALA A 90 -4.42 -24.32 24.42
CA ALA A 90 -5.43 -24.38 23.38
C ALA A 90 -6.55 -25.35 23.76
N LEU A 91 -6.21 -26.48 24.40
CA LEU A 91 -7.19 -27.49 24.79
C LEU A 91 -8.11 -27.00 25.90
N ALA A 92 -7.58 -26.32 26.92
CA ALA A 92 -8.41 -25.69 27.95
C ALA A 92 -9.35 -24.62 27.35
N ASN A 93 -8.91 -23.97 26.27
CA ASN A 93 -9.73 -23.05 25.48
C ASN A 93 -10.66 -23.74 24.46
N GLY A 94 -10.75 -25.08 24.45
CA GLY A 94 -11.66 -25.86 23.60
C GLY A 94 -11.14 -26.16 22.18
N TYR A 95 -9.85 -25.99 21.93
CA TYR A 95 -9.23 -26.26 20.63
C TYR A 95 -8.19 -27.38 20.72
N SER A 96 -8.36 -28.41 19.90
CA SER A 96 -7.35 -29.46 19.69
C SER A 96 -6.35 -29.03 18.61
N LEU A 97 -5.05 -29.05 18.88
CA LEU A 97 -4.00 -28.65 17.92
C LEU A 97 -3.56 -29.78 16.98
N ASN A 98 -4.52 -30.55 16.46
CA ASN A 98 -4.27 -31.66 15.53
C ASN A 98 -4.16 -31.19 14.06
N GLU A 99 -4.01 -29.89 13.85
CA GLU A 99 -4.06 -29.26 12.54
C GLU A 99 -2.98 -28.18 12.40
N GLU A 100 -2.69 -27.79 11.18
CA GLU A 100 -1.74 -26.71 10.88
C GLU A 100 -2.28 -25.37 11.39
N VAL A 101 -1.54 -24.76 12.31
CA VAL A 101 -1.86 -23.46 12.91
C VAL A 101 -0.79 -22.44 12.58
N GLN A 102 -1.22 -21.22 12.29
CA GLN A 102 -0.35 -20.06 12.10
C GLN A 102 -0.58 -19.07 13.24
N ALA A 103 0.49 -18.64 13.89
CA ALA A 103 0.43 -17.59 14.91
C ALA A 103 1.15 -16.33 14.42
N LYS A 104 0.53 -15.18 14.68
CA LYS A 104 1.10 -13.87 14.37
C LYS A 104 1.15 -13.03 15.64
N VAL A 105 2.34 -12.58 16.01
CA VAL A 105 2.53 -11.67 17.14
C VAL A 105 2.47 -10.23 16.64
N LEU A 106 1.71 -9.39 17.32
CA LEU A 106 1.39 -8.02 16.96
C LEU A 106 1.72 -7.10 18.13
N VAL A 107 2.28 -5.92 17.82
CA VAL A 107 2.53 -4.87 18.82
C VAL A 107 1.59 -3.71 18.53
N LYS A 108 0.70 -3.43 19.48
CA LYS A 108 -0.12 -2.24 19.47
C LYS A 108 0.64 -1.13 20.18
N THR A 109 1.05 -0.11 19.42
CA THR A 109 1.73 1.05 19.99
C THR A 109 0.77 1.77 20.95
N GLY A 110 1.17 1.91 22.21
CA GLY A 110 0.42 2.70 23.17
C GLY A 110 0.42 4.16 22.73
N ILE A 111 -0.69 4.87 22.96
CA ILE A 111 -0.62 6.33 22.92
C ILE A 111 0.41 6.71 23.99
N PRO A 112 1.46 7.48 23.66
CA PRO A 112 2.40 7.92 24.66
C PRO A 112 1.59 8.64 25.72
N LEU A 113 1.53 8.07 26.93
CA LEU A 113 1.03 8.77 28.10
C LEU A 113 1.87 10.04 28.16
N MET A 114 1.31 11.16 27.71
CA MET A 114 1.95 12.46 27.83
C MET A 114 2.37 12.54 29.28
N ALA A 115 3.68 12.53 29.52
CA ALA A 115 4.27 12.43 30.84
C ALA A 115 3.45 13.34 31.73
N SER A 116 2.69 12.74 32.65
CA SER A 116 1.91 13.46 33.63
C SER A 116 2.88 14.45 34.25
N GLN A 117 2.62 15.72 33.94
CA GLN A 117 3.47 16.85 34.26
C GLN A 117 3.95 16.67 35.70
N PRO A 118 5.27 16.73 35.99
CA PRO A 118 5.79 16.45 37.32
C PRO A 118 5.01 17.34 38.29
N VAL A 119 4.14 16.71 39.08
CA VAL A 119 3.43 17.41 40.14
C VAL A 119 4.52 17.94 41.03
N ALA A 120 4.67 19.26 41.06
CA ALA A 120 5.69 19.93 41.83
C ALA A 120 5.57 19.46 43.28
N THR A 121 6.47 18.57 43.68
CA THR A 121 6.58 18.10 45.05
C THR A 121 6.92 19.32 45.89
N LYS A 122 5.94 19.88 46.59
CA LYS A 122 6.23 20.82 47.67
C LYS A 122 7.18 20.11 48.64
N PRO A 123 8.28 20.75 49.05
CA PRO A 123 9.21 20.17 50.01
C PRO A 123 8.46 19.94 51.33
N VAL A 124 8.28 18.67 51.69
CA VAL A 124 7.84 18.29 53.04
C VAL A 124 9.06 18.37 53.93
N THR A 125 9.03 19.35 54.83
CA THR A 125 10.02 19.56 55.88
C THR A 125 10.14 18.31 56.74
N GLU A 126 11.37 17.79 56.76
CA GLU A 126 11.96 16.86 57.70
C GLU A 126 11.60 17.23 59.15
N SER A 127 10.83 16.39 59.83
CA SER A 127 10.76 16.39 61.29
C SER A 127 11.29 15.05 61.79
N ALA A 128 12.45 15.16 62.41
CA ALA A 128 13.15 14.10 63.11
C ALA A 128 12.34 13.62 64.33
N SER A 129 12.28 12.31 64.53
CA SER A 129 12.16 11.73 65.86
C SER A 129 12.90 10.40 65.91
N THR A 130 14.12 10.48 66.43
CA THR A 130 14.91 9.44 67.09
C THR A 130 14.06 8.68 68.13
N THR A 131 14.17 7.35 68.20
CA THR A 131 14.38 6.54 69.43
C THR A 131 14.59 5.06 69.05
N GLU A 132 15.86 4.62 69.11
CA GLU A 132 16.48 3.44 69.78
C GLU A 132 15.75 2.09 70.06
N PRO A 133 16.46 0.98 70.44
CA PRO A 133 16.30 -0.34 69.84
C PRO A 133 15.93 -1.49 70.80
N ALA A 134 15.47 -2.62 70.26
CA ALA A 134 15.53 -3.96 70.88
C ALA A 134 15.31 -5.01 69.77
N GLU A 135 16.32 -5.78 69.38
CA GLU A 135 16.58 -7.12 69.95
C GLU A 135 15.37 -8.05 69.87
N SER A 136 15.39 -9.02 68.94
CA SER A 136 15.32 -10.45 69.29
C SER A 136 15.23 -11.35 68.06
N ALA A 137 16.12 -12.34 68.08
CA ALA A 137 16.27 -13.52 67.25
C ALA A 137 15.00 -14.15 66.65
N ARG A 138 15.10 -14.63 65.39
CA ARG A 138 14.99 -16.08 65.12
C ARG A 138 15.46 -16.51 63.72
N ARG A 139 16.40 -17.45 63.74
CA ARG A 139 16.82 -18.40 62.70
C ARG A 139 15.67 -18.92 61.82
N LYS A 140 15.97 -19.11 60.53
CA LYS A 140 16.04 -20.45 59.91
C LYS A 140 16.88 -20.44 58.63
N LYS A 141 18.08 -21.01 58.76
CA LYS A 141 18.98 -21.40 57.69
C LYS A 141 18.49 -22.77 57.18
N THR A 142 17.98 -22.83 55.96
CA THR A 142 17.66 -24.09 55.28
C THR A 142 18.75 -24.41 54.27
N THR A 143 19.47 -25.48 54.57
CA THR A 143 20.47 -26.18 53.75
C THR A 143 19.83 -26.75 52.48
N PRO A 144 20.50 -26.72 51.30
CA PRO A 144 20.07 -27.52 50.16
C PRO A 144 20.62 -28.94 50.28
N THR A 145 19.71 -29.90 50.44
CA THR A 145 19.99 -31.33 50.43
C THR A 145 20.09 -31.84 49.00
N LYS A 146 21.25 -32.42 48.68
CA LYS A 146 21.53 -33.22 47.49
C LYS A 146 21.01 -34.65 47.72
N PRO A 147 20.36 -35.27 46.73
CA PRO A 147 20.65 -36.66 46.38
C PRO A 147 20.87 -36.77 44.85
N SER A 148 21.98 -37.27 44.35
CA SER A 148 22.48 -38.65 44.42
C SER A 148 21.67 -39.61 43.55
N VAL A 149 22.32 -40.05 42.46
CA VAL A 149 22.29 -41.41 41.89
C VAL A 149 21.00 -41.83 41.20
N PHE A 150 21.02 -41.76 39.86
CA PHE A 150 20.67 -42.90 39.00
C PHE A 150 21.55 -42.87 37.75
N ALA A 151 22.58 -43.72 37.79
CA ALA A 151 23.26 -44.20 36.60
C ALA A 151 22.34 -45.23 35.94
N LEU A 152 22.12 -45.12 34.63
CA LEU A 152 21.45 -46.13 33.83
C LEU A 152 22.32 -46.39 32.61
N ASP A 153 22.54 -47.67 32.39
CA ASP A 153 23.52 -48.32 31.54
C ASP A 153 23.64 -47.76 30.12
N GLU A 154 24.87 -47.47 29.72
CA GLU A 154 25.26 -47.20 28.34
C GLU A 154 25.56 -48.55 27.66
N VAL A 155 24.62 -49.01 26.84
CA VAL A 155 24.80 -50.17 25.94
C VAL A 155 25.48 -49.68 24.66
N PRO A 156 26.65 -50.20 24.26
CA PRO A 156 27.31 -49.77 23.03
C PRO A 156 26.58 -50.35 21.80
N SER A 157 25.92 -49.47 21.04
CA SER A 157 25.40 -49.78 19.71
C SER A 157 26.51 -49.72 18.67
N ALA A 158 26.69 -50.82 17.95
CA ALA A 158 27.63 -50.97 16.85
C ALA A 158 27.33 -50.00 15.69
N PRO A 159 28.34 -49.57 14.92
CA PRO A 159 28.14 -48.69 13.76
C PRO A 159 27.59 -49.50 12.57
N ALA A 160 26.34 -49.25 12.19
CA ALA A 160 25.79 -49.71 10.93
C ALA A 160 26.36 -48.85 9.79
N THR A 161 27.19 -49.47 8.94
CA THR A 161 27.64 -48.94 7.66
C THR A 161 26.46 -48.94 6.68
N THR A 162 25.83 -47.78 6.47
CA THR A 162 24.89 -47.59 5.35
C THR A 162 25.60 -46.93 4.19
N THR A 163 25.82 -47.72 3.15
CA THR A 163 26.26 -47.33 1.82
C THR A 163 25.26 -46.33 1.21
N PRO A 164 25.71 -45.20 0.62
CA PRO A 164 24.81 -44.30 -0.08
C PRO A 164 24.36 -44.91 -1.42
N ALA A 165 23.06 -45.17 -1.55
CA ALA A 165 22.43 -45.54 -2.80
C ALA A 165 22.39 -44.32 -3.75
N THR A 166 22.89 -44.54 -4.97
CA THR A 166 22.91 -43.59 -6.07
C THR A 166 21.47 -43.31 -6.54
N PRO A 167 21.02 -42.04 -6.64
CA PRO A 167 19.71 -41.76 -7.24
C PRO A 167 19.78 -41.91 -8.76
N VAL A 168 18.99 -42.86 -9.28
CA VAL A 168 18.73 -43.02 -10.71
C VAL A 168 17.90 -41.83 -11.20
N VAL A 169 18.53 -40.95 -11.97
CA VAL A 169 17.89 -39.85 -12.70
C VAL A 169 17.09 -40.46 -13.85
N VAL A 170 15.77 -40.54 -13.69
CA VAL A 170 14.86 -40.84 -14.80
C VAL A 170 14.47 -39.52 -15.45
N THR A 171 15.13 -39.20 -16.56
CA THR A 171 14.79 -38.10 -17.46
C THR A 171 13.51 -38.46 -18.25
N PRO A 172 12.38 -37.74 -18.10
CA PRO A 172 11.24 -37.92 -18.99
C PRO A 172 11.52 -37.22 -20.33
N ALA A 173 11.29 -37.94 -21.43
CA ALA A 173 11.44 -37.41 -22.78
C ALA A 173 10.44 -36.26 -23.06
N PRO A 174 10.82 -35.21 -23.81
CA PRO A 174 9.91 -34.12 -24.17
C PRO A 174 8.93 -34.60 -25.25
N GLN A 175 7.63 -34.63 -24.93
CA GLN A 175 6.57 -34.73 -25.94
C GLN A 175 6.29 -33.34 -26.52
N PRO A 176 6.28 -33.18 -27.86
CA PRO A 176 5.91 -31.93 -28.51
C PRO A 176 4.39 -31.70 -28.40
N PRO A 177 3.93 -30.47 -28.08
CA PRO A 177 2.51 -30.18 -28.05
C PRO A 177 1.93 -30.17 -29.47
N ALA A 178 0.88 -30.98 -29.65
CA ALA A 178 0.06 -31.01 -30.85
C ALA A 178 -0.55 -29.62 -31.11
N SER A 179 -0.22 -29.06 -32.26
CA SER A 179 -0.72 -27.77 -32.74
C SER A 179 -2.14 -27.95 -33.25
N VAL A 180 -3.13 -27.65 -32.42
CA VAL A 180 -4.53 -27.54 -32.89
C VAL A 180 -4.71 -26.15 -33.48
N ALA A 181 -4.56 -26.06 -34.80
CA ALA A 181 -4.88 -24.87 -35.57
C ALA A 181 -6.42 -24.72 -35.65
N VAL A 182 -6.99 -23.84 -34.82
CA VAL A 182 -8.37 -23.37 -34.98
C VAL A 182 -8.35 -22.12 -35.86
N SER A 183 -8.73 -22.29 -37.13
CA SER A 183 -8.94 -21.20 -38.07
C SER A 183 -10.27 -20.50 -37.76
N THR A 184 -10.21 -19.30 -37.18
CA THR A 184 -11.37 -18.41 -37.05
C THR A 184 -11.45 -17.51 -38.30
N PRO A 185 -12.60 -17.46 -39.00
CA PRO A 185 -12.75 -16.63 -40.20
C PRO A 185 -12.86 -15.15 -39.85
N ALA A 186 -12.17 -14.32 -40.63
CA ALA A 186 -12.14 -12.86 -40.52
C ALA A 186 -13.51 -12.22 -40.86
N PRO A 187 -13.92 -11.14 -40.15
CA PRO A 187 -15.15 -10.42 -40.49
C PRO A 187 -14.95 -9.57 -41.76
N LYS A 188 -15.84 -9.78 -42.74
CA LYS A 188 -15.97 -8.96 -43.95
C LYS A 188 -16.27 -7.50 -43.59
N GLN A 189 -15.36 -6.61 -43.97
CA GLN A 189 -15.50 -5.17 -43.85
C GLN A 189 -16.24 -4.64 -45.10
N ASN A 190 -17.41 -4.02 -44.90
CA ASN A 190 -18.15 -3.37 -45.98
C ASN A 190 -17.44 -2.08 -46.43
N PRO A 191 -17.33 -1.82 -47.75
CA PRO A 191 -16.75 -0.58 -48.26
C PRO A 191 -17.67 0.63 -47.99
N PRO A 192 -17.11 1.81 -47.64
CA PRO A 192 -17.89 3.02 -47.45
C PRO A 192 -18.41 3.59 -48.78
N GLN A 193 -19.70 3.90 -48.80
CA GLN A 193 -20.39 4.59 -49.90
C GLN A 193 -19.83 6.01 -50.10
N PRO A 194 -19.60 6.45 -51.35
CA PRO A 194 -19.24 7.83 -51.67
C PRO A 194 -20.45 8.76 -51.48
N ALA A 195 -20.29 9.76 -50.61
CA ALA A 195 -21.27 10.82 -50.45
C ALA A 195 -21.20 11.79 -51.64
N THR A 196 -22.33 11.91 -52.34
CA THR A 196 -22.60 12.89 -53.38
C THR A 196 -22.40 14.31 -52.86
N VAL A 197 -21.48 15.03 -53.47
CA VAL A 197 -21.21 16.45 -53.19
C VAL A 197 -22.14 17.29 -54.06
N THR A 198 -23.07 18.01 -53.44
CA THR A 198 -23.90 19.01 -54.11
C THR A 198 -23.06 20.28 -54.34
N PRO A 199 -22.92 20.81 -55.56
CA PRO A 199 -22.24 22.08 -55.79
C PRO A 199 -23.17 23.24 -55.38
N THR A 200 -22.84 23.89 -54.26
CA THR A 200 -23.48 25.15 -53.86
C THR A 200 -22.88 26.29 -54.67
N SER A 201 -23.76 27.01 -55.37
CA SER A 201 -23.50 28.14 -56.24
C SER A 201 -22.61 29.22 -55.60
N GLU A 202 -21.60 29.59 -56.37
CA GLU A 202 -20.73 30.74 -56.20
C GLU A 202 -21.54 32.03 -56.38
N SER A 203 -21.76 32.74 -55.28
CA SER A 203 -22.32 34.10 -55.27
C SER A 203 -21.19 35.09 -54.96
N ALA A 204 -21.13 36.13 -55.78
CA ALA A 204 -20.12 37.20 -55.85
C ALA A 204 -19.78 37.88 -54.51
N PRO A 205 -18.58 38.49 -54.40
CA PRO A 205 -18.06 39.03 -53.14
C PRO A 205 -18.76 40.35 -52.78
N ALA A 206 -19.73 40.28 -51.87
CA ALA A 206 -20.15 41.45 -51.13
C ALA A 206 -19.01 41.86 -50.19
N THR A 207 -18.57 43.12 -50.31
CA THR A 207 -17.52 43.75 -49.52
C THR A 207 -17.87 43.62 -48.03
N MET A 208 -17.25 42.64 -47.35
CA MET A 208 -17.45 42.42 -45.92
C MET A 208 -16.87 43.62 -45.15
N VAL A 209 -17.74 44.51 -44.73
CA VAL A 209 -17.46 45.42 -43.62
C VAL A 209 -17.18 44.52 -42.40
N PRO A 210 -16.00 44.58 -41.77
CA PRO A 210 -15.68 43.76 -40.62
C PRO A 210 -16.60 44.15 -39.46
N ASP A 211 -17.65 43.37 -39.27
CA ASP A 211 -18.60 43.48 -38.16
C ASP A 211 -17.86 43.21 -36.85
N SER A 212 -17.24 44.27 -36.31
CA SER A 212 -16.36 44.27 -35.13
C SER A 212 -17.13 44.16 -33.81
N THR A 213 -18.40 43.76 -33.86
CA THR A 213 -19.29 43.73 -32.70
C THR A 213 -19.38 42.35 -32.03
N ARG A 214 -18.84 41.28 -32.63
CA ARG A 214 -18.89 39.96 -32.00
C ARG A 214 -17.92 39.88 -30.81
N PRO A 215 -18.42 39.66 -29.58
CA PRO A 215 -17.57 39.51 -28.42
C PRO A 215 -16.66 38.28 -28.63
N PRO A 216 -15.36 38.37 -28.27
CA PRO A 216 -14.46 37.23 -28.39
C PRO A 216 -15.00 36.09 -27.52
N LYS A 217 -15.27 34.92 -28.12
CA LYS A 217 -15.63 33.70 -27.39
C LYS A 217 -14.47 33.33 -26.47
N THR A 218 -14.56 33.68 -25.20
CA THR A 218 -13.63 33.23 -24.17
C THR A 218 -13.93 31.76 -23.89
N ARG A 219 -12.96 30.88 -24.12
CA ARG A 219 -13.08 29.47 -23.73
C ARG A 219 -13.09 29.39 -22.21
N TYR A 220 -14.12 28.79 -21.65
CA TYR A 220 -14.21 28.57 -20.20
C TYR A 220 -13.09 27.63 -19.76
N ALA A 221 -12.10 28.16 -19.04
CA ALA A 221 -10.96 27.41 -18.49
C ALA A 221 -11.10 27.24 -16.97
N GLY A 222 -12.30 26.88 -16.51
CA GLY A 222 -12.59 26.70 -15.08
C GLY A 222 -12.14 25.34 -14.53
N PRO A 223 -12.12 25.19 -13.19
CA PRO A 223 -11.70 23.97 -12.49
C PRO A 223 -12.58 22.75 -12.82
N ALA A 224 -13.79 22.94 -13.34
CA ALA A 224 -14.64 21.85 -13.81
C ALA A 224 -13.95 20.99 -14.90
N TRP A 225 -13.12 21.59 -15.75
CA TRP A 225 -12.33 20.84 -16.74
C TRP A 225 -11.20 20.02 -16.11
N ALA A 226 -10.80 20.30 -14.87
CA ALA A 226 -9.85 19.45 -14.15
C ALA A 226 -10.48 18.11 -13.74
N LEU A 227 -11.81 18.03 -13.60
CA LEU A 227 -12.51 16.78 -13.30
C LEU A 227 -12.41 15.76 -14.45
N LEU A 228 -12.20 16.21 -15.68
CA LEU A 228 -11.92 15.31 -16.80
C LEU A 228 -10.60 14.53 -16.62
N SER A 229 -9.63 15.04 -15.86
CA SER A 229 -8.45 14.26 -15.49
C SER A 229 -8.77 13.06 -14.58
N ALA A 230 -9.89 13.07 -13.87
CA ALA A 230 -10.31 11.93 -13.05
C ALA A 230 -10.78 10.76 -13.94
N VAL A 231 -11.38 11.05 -15.10
CA VAL A 231 -11.80 10.03 -16.07
C VAL A 231 -10.61 9.54 -16.88
N ALA A 232 -9.74 10.45 -17.28
CA ALA A 232 -8.59 10.16 -18.10
C ALA A 232 -7.37 10.99 -17.65
N PRO A 233 -6.44 10.36 -16.90
CA PRO A 233 -5.21 11.03 -16.46
C PRO A 233 -4.48 11.68 -17.64
N GLY A 234 -4.13 12.96 -17.50
CA GLY A 234 -3.44 13.77 -18.51
C GLY A 234 -4.35 14.64 -19.40
N ILE A 235 -5.66 14.34 -19.54
CA ILE A 235 -6.55 15.07 -20.47
C ILE A 235 -6.97 16.44 -19.92
N GLY A 236 -7.34 16.55 -18.64
CA GLY A 236 -7.85 17.79 -18.05
C GLY A 236 -6.86 18.95 -18.14
N ASN A 237 -5.55 18.66 -18.07
CA ASN A 237 -4.48 19.65 -18.13
C ASN A 237 -4.31 20.29 -19.53
N ILE A 238 -4.85 19.67 -20.60
CA ILE A 238 -4.84 20.25 -21.95
C ILE A 238 -5.82 21.43 -22.01
N PHE A 239 -6.96 21.32 -21.34
CA PHE A 239 -8.01 22.35 -21.35
C PHE A 239 -7.72 23.53 -20.42
N VAL A 240 -6.88 23.34 -19.41
CA VAL A 240 -6.51 24.40 -18.45
C VAL A 240 -5.40 25.33 -18.98
N GLN A 241 -4.66 24.94 -20.02
CA GLN A 241 -3.58 25.77 -20.58
C GLN A 241 -4.11 26.82 -21.58
N MET A 242 -4.20 28.07 -21.12
CA MET A 242 -4.35 29.25 -22.00
C MET A 242 -3.01 30.01 -22.09
N PRO A 243 -2.69 30.70 -23.21
CA PRO A 243 -3.50 30.90 -24.42
C PRO A 243 -3.25 29.88 -25.55
N LYS A 244 -2.15 29.12 -25.52
CA LYS A 244 -1.83 28.08 -26.51
C LYS A 244 -1.56 26.75 -25.80
N PRO A 245 -2.36 25.69 -26.06
CA PRO A 245 -2.11 24.38 -25.47
C PRO A 245 -0.81 23.82 -26.06
N LYS A 246 0.20 23.63 -25.21
CA LYS A 246 1.42 22.90 -25.62
C LYS A 246 1.17 21.42 -25.38
N VAL A 247 1.00 20.68 -26.47
CA VAL A 247 0.93 19.22 -26.47
C VAL A 247 2.35 18.69 -26.21
N GLY A 248 2.82 18.78 -24.97
CA GLY A 248 4.12 18.21 -24.56
C GLY A 248 4.08 16.69 -24.41
N LEU A 249 4.98 16.13 -23.61
CA LEU A 249 5.09 14.71 -23.18
C LEU A 249 3.84 14.13 -22.46
N ARG A 250 2.70 14.82 -22.52
CA ARG A 250 1.50 14.51 -21.73
C ARG A 250 0.72 13.29 -22.23
N PRO A 251 0.53 13.08 -23.55
CA PRO A 251 -0.09 11.85 -24.04
C PRO A 251 0.69 10.60 -23.64
N LEU A 252 2.02 10.71 -23.49
CA LEU A 252 2.86 9.60 -23.02
C LEU A 252 2.56 9.21 -21.57
N LEU A 253 2.19 10.16 -20.71
CA LEU A 253 1.75 9.84 -19.34
C LEU A 253 0.45 9.04 -19.36
N THR A 254 -0.51 9.45 -20.19
CA THR A 254 -1.79 8.75 -20.37
C THR A 254 -1.55 7.33 -20.88
N ILE A 255 -0.75 7.19 -21.94
CA ILE A 255 -0.38 5.89 -22.51
C ILE A 255 0.33 5.02 -21.46
N GLY A 256 1.26 5.58 -20.69
CA GLY A 256 1.96 4.87 -19.63
C GLY A 256 1.04 4.41 -18.50
N CYS A 257 0.08 5.25 -18.09
CA CYS A 257 -0.88 4.92 -17.04
C CYS A 257 -1.84 3.80 -17.48
N TYR A 258 -2.43 3.92 -18.67
CA TYR A 258 -3.29 2.85 -19.21
C TYR A 258 -2.49 1.58 -19.53
N GLY A 259 -1.24 1.72 -19.98
CA GLY A 259 -0.32 0.60 -20.20
C GLY A 259 -0.04 -0.17 -18.91
N LEU A 260 0.21 0.51 -17.79
CA LEU A 260 0.38 -0.12 -16.48
C LEU A 260 -0.88 -0.84 -16.00
N ILE A 261 -2.07 -0.26 -16.21
CA ILE A 261 -3.34 -0.91 -15.86
C ILE A 261 -3.53 -2.17 -16.72
N ALA A 262 -3.37 -2.07 -18.04
CA ALA A 262 -3.50 -3.20 -18.95
C ALA A 262 -2.49 -4.32 -18.63
N TYR A 263 -1.24 -3.95 -18.35
CA TYR A 263 -0.20 -4.87 -17.89
C TYR A 263 -0.60 -5.56 -16.58
N GLY A 264 -1.05 -4.79 -15.59
CA GLY A 264 -1.52 -5.35 -14.32
C GLY A 264 -2.65 -6.36 -14.50
N LEU A 265 -3.66 -6.02 -15.32
CA LEU A 265 -4.77 -6.95 -15.60
C LEU A 265 -4.29 -8.23 -16.31
N SER A 266 -3.31 -8.13 -17.21
CA SER A 266 -2.70 -9.29 -17.83
C SER A 266 -1.96 -10.18 -16.82
N GLU A 267 -1.18 -9.59 -15.91
CA GLU A 267 -0.47 -10.31 -14.84
C GLU A 267 -1.43 -10.97 -13.86
N ARG A 268 -2.56 -10.32 -13.55
CA ARG A 268 -3.62 -10.92 -12.73
C ARG A 268 -4.19 -12.19 -13.36
N LYS A 269 -4.42 -12.18 -14.68
CA LYS A 269 -4.91 -13.36 -15.40
C LYS A 269 -3.90 -14.51 -15.29
N LYS A 270 -2.61 -14.24 -15.54
CA LYS A 270 -1.55 -15.25 -15.40
C LYS A 270 -1.49 -15.82 -13.97
N SER A 271 -1.55 -14.96 -12.96
CA SER A 271 -1.60 -15.38 -11.55
C SER A 271 -2.76 -16.35 -11.27
N GLN A 272 -3.95 -16.09 -11.84
CA GLN A 272 -5.11 -16.96 -11.70
C GLN A 272 -4.94 -18.29 -12.45
N ASP A 273 -4.38 -18.25 -13.67
CA ASP A 273 -4.15 -19.43 -14.49
C ASP A 273 -3.14 -20.38 -13.80
N GLU A 274 -2.03 -19.86 -13.27
CA GLU A 274 -1.02 -20.63 -12.52
C GLU A 274 -1.58 -21.18 -11.20
N TYR A 275 -2.39 -20.38 -10.49
CA TYR A 275 -3.04 -20.82 -9.25
C TYR A 275 -4.06 -21.94 -9.51
N ALA A 276 -4.75 -21.92 -10.65
CA ALA A 276 -5.66 -23.01 -11.03
C ALA A 276 -4.89 -24.33 -11.21
N ILE A 277 -3.72 -24.30 -11.85
CA ILE A 277 -2.85 -25.48 -11.97
C ILE A 277 -2.42 -25.96 -10.59
N TYR A 278 -2.00 -25.07 -9.69
CA TYR A 278 -1.66 -25.42 -8.31
C TYR A 278 -2.79 -26.17 -7.60
N VAL A 279 -4.04 -25.70 -7.74
CA VAL A 279 -5.21 -26.33 -7.11
C VAL A 279 -5.48 -27.73 -7.69
N ASP A 280 -5.23 -27.94 -8.98
CA ASP A 280 -5.40 -29.25 -9.63
C ASP A 280 -4.30 -30.26 -9.25
N GLN A 281 -3.13 -29.80 -8.82
CA GLN A 281 -2.05 -30.67 -8.35
C GLN A 281 -2.38 -31.31 -7.01
N LYS A 282 -2.53 -32.64 -6.99
CA LYS A 282 -2.75 -33.41 -5.75
C LYS A 282 -1.50 -33.53 -4.87
N ASN A 283 -0.31 -33.32 -5.45
CA ASN A 283 0.96 -33.41 -4.74
C ASN A 283 1.48 -32.02 -4.40
N MET A 284 1.67 -31.73 -3.11
CA MET A 284 2.17 -30.42 -2.66
C MET A 284 3.56 -30.10 -3.22
N THR A 285 4.47 -31.08 -3.30
CA THR A 285 5.83 -30.84 -3.80
C THR A 285 5.83 -30.48 -5.29
N ALA A 286 4.89 -31.03 -6.07
CA ALA A 286 4.72 -30.71 -7.49
C ALA A 286 3.97 -29.38 -7.71
N GLY A 287 3.09 -28.99 -6.77
CA GLY A 287 2.32 -27.76 -6.81
C GLY A 287 3.09 -26.50 -6.39
N GLU A 288 4.06 -26.64 -5.49
CA GLU A 288 4.86 -25.53 -4.94
C GLU A 288 5.38 -24.51 -5.98
N PRO A 289 6.02 -24.91 -7.11
CA PRO A 289 6.50 -23.94 -8.09
C PRO A 289 5.37 -23.12 -8.74
N TYR A 290 4.19 -23.73 -8.96
CA TYR A 290 3.02 -23.03 -9.53
C TYR A 290 2.47 -22.01 -8.54
N TYR A 291 2.46 -22.34 -7.25
CA TYR A 291 2.05 -21.39 -6.20
C TYR A 291 2.99 -20.19 -6.12
N GLN A 292 4.31 -20.42 -6.14
CA GLN A 292 5.31 -19.35 -6.12
C GLN A 292 5.17 -18.46 -7.36
N THR A 293 5.05 -19.06 -8.55
CA THR A 293 4.86 -18.33 -9.81
C THR A 293 3.56 -17.51 -9.81
N ALA A 294 2.45 -18.08 -9.32
CA ALA A 294 1.18 -17.38 -9.17
C ALA A 294 1.30 -16.17 -8.25
N ASN A 295 2.04 -16.30 -7.15
CA ASN A 295 2.25 -15.23 -6.18
C ASN A 295 3.15 -14.11 -6.75
N ASP A 296 4.18 -14.46 -7.51
CA ASP A 296 5.03 -13.48 -8.21
C ASP A 296 4.23 -12.65 -9.22
N HIS A 297 3.41 -13.29 -10.05
CA HIS A 297 2.48 -12.59 -10.94
C HIS A 297 1.49 -11.70 -10.17
N HIS A 298 1.00 -12.16 -9.02
CA HIS A 298 0.13 -11.36 -8.16
C HIS A 298 0.83 -10.10 -7.65
N HIS A 299 2.08 -10.22 -7.22
CA HIS A 299 2.90 -9.09 -6.78
C HIS A 299 3.13 -8.09 -7.91
N HIS A 300 3.42 -8.54 -9.13
CA HIS A 300 3.56 -7.66 -10.30
C HIS A 300 2.25 -6.93 -10.64
N TYR A 301 1.12 -7.64 -10.67
CA TYR A 301 -0.21 -7.03 -10.82
C TYR A 301 -0.45 -5.91 -9.80
N PHE A 302 -0.15 -6.21 -8.54
CA PHE A 302 -0.36 -5.29 -7.43
C PHE A 302 0.50 -4.04 -7.54
N MET A 303 1.79 -4.20 -7.85
CA MET A 303 2.71 -3.08 -8.04
C MET A 303 2.33 -2.23 -9.24
N ALA A 304 1.99 -2.84 -10.38
CA ALA A 304 1.59 -2.12 -11.59
C ALA A 304 0.30 -1.31 -11.38
N THR A 305 -0.73 -1.93 -10.79
CA THR A 305 -2.04 -1.28 -10.58
C THR A 305 -1.96 -0.15 -9.56
N ARG A 306 -1.21 -0.35 -8.45
CA ARG A 306 -0.99 0.72 -7.47
C ARG A 306 -0.13 1.85 -8.03
N GLY A 307 0.91 1.52 -8.78
CA GLY A 307 1.74 2.50 -9.47
C GLY A 307 0.90 3.37 -10.40
N ALA A 308 0.03 2.77 -11.21
CA ALA A 308 -0.90 3.51 -12.08
C ALA A 308 -1.85 4.43 -11.27
N MET A 309 -2.45 3.93 -10.18
CA MET A 309 -3.30 4.74 -9.31
C MET A 309 -2.59 5.95 -8.72
N VAL A 310 -1.36 5.78 -8.24
CA VAL A 310 -0.55 6.87 -7.68
C VAL A 310 -0.26 7.93 -8.75
N VAL A 311 0.12 7.52 -9.96
CA VAL A 311 0.38 8.44 -11.08
C VAL A 311 -0.89 9.19 -11.48
N ALA A 312 -2.02 8.49 -11.58
CA ALA A 312 -3.32 9.10 -11.90
C ALA A 312 -3.75 10.13 -10.85
N ALA A 313 -3.68 9.77 -9.56
CA ALA A 313 -4.03 10.67 -8.47
C ALA A 313 -3.14 11.91 -8.43
N ALA A 314 -1.83 11.74 -8.65
CA ALA A 314 -0.90 12.86 -8.72
C ALA A 314 -1.23 13.82 -9.88
N ASP A 315 -1.59 13.31 -11.07
CA ASP A 315 -2.01 14.15 -12.20
C ASP A 315 -3.29 14.94 -11.90
N VAL A 316 -4.29 14.31 -11.28
CA VAL A 316 -5.55 14.97 -10.89
C VAL A 316 -5.28 16.10 -9.90
N ILE A 317 -4.50 15.84 -8.84
CA ILE A 317 -4.17 16.84 -7.82
C ILE A 317 -3.41 18.01 -8.44
N LEU A 318 -2.39 17.74 -9.27
CA LEU A 318 -1.62 18.79 -9.93
C LEU A 318 -2.47 19.61 -10.91
N THR A 319 -3.36 18.96 -11.65
CA THR A 319 -4.27 19.64 -12.59
C THR A 319 -5.27 20.52 -11.84
N PHE A 320 -5.79 20.04 -10.70
CA PHE A 320 -6.67 20.80 -9.83
C PHE A 320 -5.99 22.05 -9.24
N ILE A 321 -4.80 21.90 -8.63
CA ILE A 321 -4.01 23.02 -8.09
C ILE A 321 -3.73 24.06 -9.18
N LYS A 322 -3.39 23.61 -10.39
CA LYS A 322 -3.16 24.51 -11.53
C LYS A 322 -4.44 25.21 -11.98
N GLY A 323 -5.58 24.51 -12.00
CA GLY A 323 -6.90 25.10 -12.28
C GLY A 323 -7.27 26.20 -11.29
N LEU A 324 -7.05 25.98 -9.98
CA LEU A 324 -7.28 26.99 -8.95
C LEU A 324 -6.41 28.24 -9.15
N ARG A 325 -5.11 28.06 -9.45
CA ARG A 325 -4.20 29.18 -9.74
C ARG A 325 -4.62 29.96 -10.99
N ASN A 326 -5.00 29.28 -12.06
CA ASN A 326 -5.48 29.95 -13.28
C ASN A 326 -6.78 30.72 -13.03
N SER A 327 -7.69 30.19 -12.21
CA SER A 327 -8.91 30.89 -11.80
C SER A 327 -8.61 32.17 -11.00
N GLN A 328 -7.65 32.12 -10.06
CA GLN A 328 -7.22 33.31 -9.32
C GLN A 328 -6.60 34.38 -10.23
N LEU A 329 -5.74 33.98 -11.19
CA LEU A 329 -5.17 34.90 -12.17
C LEU A 329 -6.23 35.51 -13.08
N GLN A 330 -7.24 34.74 -13.49
CA GLN A 330 -8.36 35.25 -14.27
C GLN A 330 -9.18 36.28 -13.47
N LYS A 331 -9.51 35.98 -12.20
CA LYS A 331 -10.19 36.94 -11.31
C LYS A 331 -9.39 38.23 -11.14
N ALA A 332 -8.08 38.12 -10.94
CA ALA A 332 -7.20 39.29 -10.85
C ALA A 332 -7.20 40.10 -12.16
N SER A 333 -7.14 39.45 -13.32
CA SER A 333 -7.18 40.12 -14.62
C SER A 333 -8.53 40.76 -14.94
N GLN A 334 -9.64 40.15 -14.52
CA GLN A 334 -10.98 40.72 -14.65
C GLN A 334 -11.12 41.97 -13.79
N HIS A 335 -10.56 41.96 -12.59
CA HIS A 335 -10.55 43.14 -11.73
C HIS A 335 -9.82 44.31 -12.38
N SER A 336 -8.68 44.05 -13.04
CA SER A 336 -7.94 45.06 -13.80
C SER A 336 -8.61 45.50 -15.12
N GLN A 337 -9.52 44.69 -15.68
CA GLN A 337 -10.24 45.00 -16.93
C GLN A 337 -11.55 45.78 -16.73
N SER A 338 -11.97 46.01 -15.47
CA SER A 338 -13.14 46.85 -15.15
C SER A 338 -13.02 48.28 -15.70
N VAL A 339 -11.80 48.73 -16.00
CA VAL A 339 -11.51 50.02 -16.64
C VAL A 339 -10.79 49.78 -17.96
N MET A 340 -11.54 49.70 -19.06
CA MET A 340 -10.94 49.65 -20.39
C MET A 340 -10.91 51.05 -20.99
N LEU A 341 -9.71 51.63 -21.08
CA LEU A 341 -9.46 52.89 -21.78
C LEU A 341 -9.09 52.57 -23.22
N ARG A 342 -9.96 52.89 -24.17
CA ARG A 342 -9.65 52.76 -25.60
C ARG A 342 -9.37 54.15 -26.18
N PRO A 343 -8.10 54.51 -26.39
CA PRO A 343 -7.78 55.71 -27.17
C PRO A 343 -8.22 55.48 -28.62
N GLY A 344 -8.88 56.48 -29.20
CA GLY A 344 -9.35 56.49 -30.57
C GLY A 344 -9.20 57.88 -31.18
N ILE A 345 -9.29 57.96 -32.51
CA ILE A 345 -9.33 59.24 -33.22
C ILE A 345 -10.64 59.27 -33.98
N GLN A 346 -11.49 60.25 -33.67
CA GLN A 346 -12.79 60.43 -34.33
C GLN A 346 -12.83 61.85 -34.89
N ALA A 347 -13.02 61.97 -36.21
CA ALA A 347 -13.00 63.26 -36.93
C ALA A 347 -11.72 64.10 -36.71
N GLY A 348 -10.55 63.46 -36.60
CA GLY A 348 -9.26 64.16 -36.40
C GLY A 348 -8.99 64.63 -34.96
N GLN A 349 -9.91 64.40 -34.03
CA GLN A 349 -9.69 64.68 -32.61
C GLN A 349 -9.35 63.40 -31.83
N VAL A 350 -8.40 63.51 -30.91
CA VAL A 350 -8.06 62.43 -29.98
C VAL A 350 -9.20 62.27 -28.98
N THR A 351 -9.84 61.11 -28.97
CA THR A 351 -10.94 60.77 -28.07
C THR A 351 -10.56 59.53 -27.27
N ALA A 352 -10.98 59.46 -26.00
CA ALA A 352 -10.79 58.26 -25.19
C ALA A 352 -12.14 57.78 -24.70
N VAL A 353 -12.54 56.57 -25.10
CA VAL A 353 -13.75 55.95 -24.57
C VAL A 353 -13.36 55.16 -23.33
N VAL A 354 -13.81 55.65 -22.17
CA VAL A 354 -13.71 54.92 -20.91
C VAL A 354 -14.97 54.09 -20.76
N ARG A 355 -14.84 52.76 -20.80
CA ARG A 355 -15.92 51.85 -20.42
C ARG A 355 -15.67 51.36 -19.01
N TYR A 356 -16.62 51.67 -18.13
CA TYR A 356 -16.73 51.10 -16.79
C TYR A 356 -17.86 50.06 -16.83
N SER A 357 -17.57 48.84 -16.39
CA SER A 357 -18.60 47.82 -16.17
C SER A 357 -18.65 47.52 -14.67
N PHE A 358 -19.81 47.75 -14.06
CA PHE A 358 -20.08 47.47 -12.65
C PHE A 358 -20.52 46.02 -12.45
#